data_AF-K5V1J8-F1
#
_entry.id   AF-K5V1J8-F1
#
_cell.length_a   1.000
_cell.length_b   1.000
_cell.length_c   1.000
_cell.angle_alpha   90.00
_cell.angle_beta   90.00
_cell.angle_gamma   90.00
#
_symmetry.space_group_name_H-M   'P 1'
#
loop_
_entity.id
_entity.type
_entity.pdbx_description
1 polymer ?
#
loop_
_entity_poly.entity_id
_entity_poly.type
_entity_poly.pdbx_seq_one_letter_code
_entity_poly.pdbx_strand_id
1 'polypeptide(L)'
;MKNALLALFTVFASAGLVAAQFQINTPDNLIECVPSLITWINGDSPFTLVIHEPDANGHIIQEFSDLTSRSFTWSTDVSAGTTVGFSLRDRSGAEAQSAPVTILAGSSTSCIA
;
A
#
# COMPACT_ATOMS: atom_id res chain seq x y z
N MET A 1 -4.10 63.70 27.29
CA MET A 1 -2.92 62.82 27.20
C MET A 1 -3.41 61.41 27.56
N LYS A 2 -4.13 60.74 26.65
CA LYS A 2 -3.66 59.80 25.61
C LYS A 2 -2.60 58.83 26.16
N ASN A 3 -2.97 57.55 26.28
CA ASN A 3 -2.22 56.37 25.84
C ASN A 3 -3.01 55.10 26.17
N ALA A 4 -3.88 54.68 25.25
CA ALA A 4 -4.45 53.34 25.23
C ALA A 4 -3.46 52.42 24.51
N LEU A 5 -2.88 51.45 25.22
CA LEU A 5 -2.02 50.44 24.65
C LEU A 5 -2.90 49.34 24.03
N LEU A 6 -2.99 49.31 22.70
CA LEU A 6 -3.66 48.25 21.95
C LEU A 6 -2.65 47.12 21.70
N ALA A 7 -2.81 45.99 22.39
CA ALA A 7 -2.07 44.77 22.10
C ALA A 7 -2.71 44.03 20.91
N LEU A 8 -2.02 44.00 19.77
CA LEU A 8 -2.40 43.19 18.61
C LEU A 8 -1.92 41.75 18.82
N PHE A 9 -2.84 40.84 19.10
CA PHE A 9 -2.61 39.40 19.00
C PHE A 9 -2.83 38.96 17.54
N THR A 10 -1.74 38.81 16.78
CA THR A 10 -1.78 38.13 15.47
C THR A 10 -1.80 36.62 15.68
N VAL A 11 -2.96 36.00 15.48
CA VAL A 11 -3.09 34.54 15.39
C VAL A 11 -2.66 34.12 13.98
N PHE A 12 -1.50 33.49 13.87
CA PHE A 12 -1.11 32.78 12.64
C PHE A 12 -1.87 31.45 12.61
N ALA A 13 -2.89 31.34 11.76
CA ALA A 13 -3.50 30.06 11.44
C ALA A 13 -2.58 29.33 10.46
N SER A 14 -1.80 28.35 10.96
CA SER A 14 -1.08 27.43 10.10
C SER A 14 -2.10 26.48 9.45
N ALA A 15 -2.40 26.72 8.18
CA ALA A 15 -3.05 25.71 7.34
C ALA A 15 -2.02 24.59 7.10
N GLY A 16 -2.06 23.55 7.92
CA GLY A 16 -1.26 22.35 7.68
C GLY A 16 -1.68 21.75 6.35
N LEU A 17 -0.76 21.64 5.40
CA LEU A 17 -0.97 20.88 4.18
C LEU A 17 -1.06 19.41 4.60
N VAL A 18 -2.26 18.82 4.55
CA VAL A 18 -2.41 17.37 4.68
C VAL A 18 -1.83 16.78 3.40
N ALA A 19 -0.56 16.36 3.43
CA ALA A 19 0.01 15.57 2.36
C ALA A 19 -0.83 14.28 2.23
N ALA A 20 -1.27 13.96 1.02
CA ALA A 20 -1.98 12.71 0.77
C ALA A 20 -1.04 11.54 1.13
N GLN A 21 -1.50 10.64 1.98
CA GLN A 21 -0.68 9.55 2.51
C GLN A 21 -0.34 8.56 1.39
N PHE A 22 0.90 8.05 1.37
CA PHE A 22 1.27 6.92 0.52
C PHE A 22 0.48 5.67 0.94
N GLN A 23 -0.29 5.12 0.02
CA GLN A 23 -1.27 4.08 0.34
C GLN A 23 -1.37 3.05 -0.79
N ILE A 24 -1.48 1.78 -0.40
CA ILE A 24 -1.79 0.63 -1.27
C ILE A 24 -3.19 0.12 -0.90
N ASN A 25 -3.97 -0.34 -1.88
CA ASN A 25 -5.27 -0.93 -1.58
C ASN A 25 -5.12 -2.28 -0.86
N THR A 26 -6.11 -2.64 -0.07
CA THR A 26 -6.33 -4.05 0.31
C THR A 26 -7.26 -4.64 -0.75
N PRO A 27 -6.83 -5.62 -1.55
CA PRO A 27 -7.70 -6.23 -2.55
C PRO A 27 -8.84 -7.00 -1.90
N ASP A 28 -10.05 -6.80 -2.39
CA ASP A 28 -11.18 -7.64 -2.02
C ASP A 28 -11.12 -8.95 -2.82
N ASN A 29 -11.37 -10.08 -2.15
CA ASN A 29 -11.57 -11.38 -2.80
C ASN A 29 -10.41 -11.85 -3.70
N LEU A 30 -9.24 -12.10 -3.11
CA LEU A 30 -8.18 -12.85 -3.80
C LEU A 30 -8.66 -14.28 -4.06
N ILE A 31 -8.64 -14.71 -5.33
CA ILE A 31 -9.03 -16.07 -5.73
C ILE A 31 -7.84 -16.70 -6.43
N GLU A 32 -7.47 -17.90 -5.97
CA GLU A 32 -6.38 -18.69 -6.55
C GLU A 32 -6.51 -18.79 -8.08
N CYS A 33 -5.43 -18.49 -8.79
CA CYS A 33 -5.33 -18.47 -10.25
C CYS A 33 -6.27 -17.51 -10.99
N VAL A 34 -6.83 -16.51 -10.30
CA VAL A 34 -7.57 -15.41 -10.92
C VAL A 34 -6.73 -14.13 -10.79
N PRO A 35 -6.45 -13.41 -11.89
CA PRO A 35 -5.67 -12.18 -11.82
C PRO A 35 -6.30 -11.12 -10.91
N SER A 36 -5.53 -10.64 -9.94
CA SER A 36 -5.93 -9.62 -8.96
C SER A 36 -5.24 -8.29 -9.26
N LEU A 37 -6.02 -7.21 -9.26
CA LEU A 37 -5.47 -5.86 -9.47
C LEU A 37 -5.05 -5.24 -8.13
N ILE A 38 -3.77 -4.92 -8.03
CA ILE A 38 -3.17 -4.16 -6.93
C ILE A 38 -2.98 -2.73 -7.42
N THR A 39 -3.31 -1.74 -6.59
CA THR A 39 -3.31 -0.32 -6.90
C THR A 39 -2.79 0.49 -5.72
N TRP A 40 -2.17 1.63 -6.00
CA TRP A 40 -1.67 2.53 -4.97
C TRP A 40 -1.73 3.99 -5.42
N ILE A 41 -1.72 4.89 -4.43
CA ILE A 41 -1.72 6.34 -4.62
C ILE A 41 -0.54 6.97 -3.89
N ASN A 42 -0.01 8.07 -4.44
CA ASN A 42 1.15 8.82 -3.91
C ASN A 42 2.45 7.98 -3.84
N GLY A 43 3.57 8.60 -3.45
CA GLY A 43 4.90 7.99 -3.47
C GLY A 43 5.61 8.12 -4.82
N ASP A 44 6.93 7.91 -4.82
CA ASP A 44 7.82 8.20 -5.94
C ASP A 44 8.32 6.94 -6.67
N SER A 45 8.05 6.87 -7.98
CA SER A 45 8.51 5.78 -8.85
C SER A 45 10.06 5.71 -8.93
N PRO A 46 10.65 4.52 -9.10
CA PRO A 46 10.00 3.20 -9.17
C PRO A 46 9.54 2.66 -7.81
N PHE A 47 8.62 1.69 -7.86
CA PHE A 47 8.09 0.98 -6.70
C PHE A 47 8.59 -0.47 -6.65
N THR A 48 8.72 -0.99 -5.44
CA THR A 48 8.89 -2.41 -5.14
C THR A 48 7.65 -2.91 -4.42
N LEU A 49 6.93 -3.87 -5.01
CA LEU A 49 5.80 -4.56 -4.41
C LEU A 49 6.27 -5.91 -3.84
N VAL A 50 5.99 -6.16 -2.56
CA VAL A 50 6.31 -7.41 -1.86
C VAL A 50 5.02 -8.06 -1.37
N ILE A 51 4.82 -9.32 -1.73
CA ILE A 51 3.76 -10.18 -1.22
C ILE A 51 4.40 -11.08 -0.16
N HIS A 52 3.83 -11.09 1.04
CA HIS A 52 4.42 -11.76 2.20
C HIS A 52 3.34 -12.42 3.07
N GLU A 53 3.74 -13.39 3.90
CA GLU A 53 2.89 -13.87 4.98
C GLU A 53 2.82 -12.82 6.10
N PRO A 54 1.64 -12.55 6.70
CA PRO A 54 1.46 -11.55 7.75
C PRO A 54 1.94 -12.08 9.12
N ASP A 55 3.11 -12.72 9.16
CA ASP A 55 3.72 -13.25 10.37
C ASP A 55 4.80 -12.29 10.93
N ALA A 56 5.34 -12.61 12.11
CA ALA A 56 6.36 -11.76 12.75
C ALA A 56 7.68 -11.71 11.96
N ASN A 57 7.91 -12.66 11.05
CA ASN A 57 9.11 -12.75 10.24
C ASN A 57 8.94 -12.09 8.87
N GLY A 58 7.70 -11.79 8.46
CA GLY A 58 7.34 -11.22 7.16
C GLY A 58 7.83 -12.08 6.00
N HIS A 59 7.61 -13.40 6.06
CA HIS A 59 8.15 -14.31 5.04
C HIS A 59 7.74 -13.86 3.63
N ILE A 60 8.74 -13.48 2.81
CA ILE A 60 8.50 -13.00 1.46
C ILE A 60 8.12 -14.18 0.58
N ILE A 61 6.93 -14.08 -0.01
CA ILE A 61 6.41 -15.04 -0.98
C ILE A 61 6.89 -14.65 -2.39
N GLN A 62 6.70 -13.37 -2.75
CA GLN A 62 7.07 -12.82 -4.06
C GLN A 62 7.47 -11.34 -3.94
N GLU A 63 8.35 -10.89 -4.83
CA GLU A 63 8.78 -9.51 -4.94
C GLU A 63 8.81 -9.07 -6.41
N PHE A 64 8.32 -7.86 -6.68
CA PHE A 64 8.29 -7.23 -7.99
C PHE A 64 8.90 -5.83 -7.89
N SER A 65 10.06 -5.61 -8.52
CA SER A 65 10.79 -4.34 -8.51
C SER A 65 10.57 -3.53 -9.80
N ASP A 66 11.07 -2.30 -9.80
CA ASP A 66 11.13 -1.42 -10.98
C ASP A 66 9.75 -1.10 -11.58
N LEU A 67 8.69 -1.17 -10.76
CA LEU A 67 7.33 -0.85 -11.17
C LEU A 67 7.21 0.66 -11.32
N THR A 68 6.86 1.14 -12.51
CA THR A 68 6.67 2.58 -12.79
C THR A 68 5.20 3.01 -12.83
N SER A 69 4.30 2.04 -12.95
CA SER A 69 2.85 2.23 -12.94
C SER A 69 2.32 2.41 -11.51
N ARG A 70 1.06 2.85 -11.38
CA ARG A 70 0.30 2.95 -10.11
C ARG A 70 -0.52 1.70 -9.79
N SER A 71 -0.31 0.64 -10.58
CA SER A 71 -1.05 -0.60 -10.48
C SER A 71 -0.20 -1.76 -10.97
N PHE A 72 -0.50 -2.95 -10.45
CA PHE A 72 0.11 -4.21 -10.83
C PHE A 72 -0.96 -5.30 -10.88
N THR A 73 -1.01 -6.05 -11.98
CA THR A 73 -1.90 -7.21 -12.10
C THR A 73 -1.12 -8.44 -11.68
N TRP A 74 -1.45 -8.98 -10.52
CA TRP A 74 -0.86 -10.21 -9.99
C TRP A 74 -1.67 -11.43 -10.43
N SER A 75 -1.02 -12.54 -10.76
CA SER A 75 -1.64 -13.81 -11.17
C SER A 75 -2.45 -14.49 -10.06
N THR A 76 -2.23 -14.11 -8.79
CA THR A 76 -2.73 -14.82 -7.60
C THR A 76 -2.29 -16.29 -7.62
N ASP A 77 -1.00 -16.50 -7.87
CA ASP A 77 -0.34 -17.80 -7.98
C ASP A 77 0.22 -18.30 -6.64
N VAL A 78 -0.62 -18.17 -5.61
CA VAL A 78 -0.39 -18.71 -4.27
C VAL A 78 -1.60 -19.55 -3.88
N SER A 79 -1.36 -20.66 -3.21
CA SER A 79 -2.40 -21.64 -2.87
C SER A 79 -3.51 -21.06 -2.00
N ALA A 80 -4.73 -21.50 -2.27
CA ALA A 80 -5.88 -21.15 -1.45
C ALA A 80 -5.69 -21.51 0.03
N GLY A 81 -6.24 -20.69 0.92
CA GLY A 81 -6.05 -20.80 2.37
C GLY A 81 -4.81 -20.06 2.90
N THR A 82 -3.88 -19.67 2.04
CA THR A 82 -2.76 -18.80 2.42
C THR A 82 -3.27 -17.39 2.70
N THR A 83 -2.83 -16.79 3.80
CA THR A 83 -3.09 -15.38 4.10
C THR A 83 -1.87 -14.58 3.72
N VAL A 84 -2.08 -13.53 2.92
CA VAL A 84 -1.02 -12.67 2.39
C VAL A 84 -1.23 -11.21 2.79
N GLY A 85 -0.13 -10.48 2.91
CA GLY A 85 -0.09 -9.02 2.94
C GLY A 85 0.67 -8.47 1.74
N PHE A 86 0.37 -7.23 1.38
CA PHE A 86 1.07 -6.47 0.35
C PHE A 86 1.80 -5.29 0.98
N SER A 87 3.11 -5.24 0.79
CA SER A 87 3.98 -4.10 1.09
C SER A 87 4.38 -3.41 -0.19
N LEU A 88 4.39 -2.09 -0.19
CA LEU A 88 4.90 -1.30 -1.29
C LEU A 88 5.94 -0.32 -0.75
N ARG A 89 7.13 -0.33 -1.36
CA ARG A 89 8.18 0.64 -1.10
C ARG A 89 8.43 1.49 -2.33
N ASP A 90 8.59 2.80 -2.15
CA ASP A 90 8.91 3.72 -3.23
C ASP A 90 10.43 4.01 -3.31
N ARG A 91 10.85 4.81 -4.30
CA ARG A 91 12.26 5.16 -4.49
C ARG A 91 12.88 5.90 -3.31
N SER A 92 12.08 6.69 -2.58
CA SER A 92 12.54 7.45 -1.42
C SER A 92 12.71 6.58 -0.17
N GLY A 93 12.21 5.34 -0.22
CA GLY A 93 12.14 4.42 0.91
C GLY A 93 10.88 4.57 1.75
N ALA A 94 9.89 5.37 1.29
CA ALA A 94 8.59 5.43 1.93
C ALA A 94 7.85 4.09 1.71
N GLU A 95 7.05 3.69 2.70
CA GLU A 95 6.33 2.42 2.68
C GLU A 95 4.82 2.60 2.83
N ALA A 96 4.08 1.73 2.16
CA ALA A 96 2.64 1.56 2.32
C ALA A 96 2.33 0.06 2.48
N GLN A 97 1.33 -0.25 3.30
CA GLN A 97 0.96 -1.62 3.66
C GLN A 97 -0.56 -1.80 3.55
N SER A 98 -0.97 -3.00 3.14
CA SER A 98 -2.37 -3.43 3.14
C SER A 98 -2.73 -4.18 4.42
N ALA A 99 -4.02 -4.43 4.64
CA ALA A 99 -4.45 -5.41 5.61
C ALA A 99 -4.24 -6.85 5.06
N PRO A 100 -4.09 -7.87 5.92
CA PRO A 100 -4.00 -9.25 5.49
C PRO A 100 -5.26 -9.73 4.76
N VAL A 101 -5.09 -10.55 3.72
CA VAL A 101 -6.18 -11.13 2.93
C VAL A 101 -5.93 -12.63 2.73
N THR A 102 -6.94 -13.45 3.01
CA THR A 102 -6.89 -14.89 2.75
C THR A 102 -7.32 -15.20 1.32
N ILE A 103 -6.53 -16.02 0.62
CA ILE A 103 -6.82 -16.45 -0.75
C ILE A 103 -7.93 -17.51 -0.73
N LEU A 104 -8.97 -17.28 -1.51
CA LEU A 104 -10.09 -18.19 -1.71
C LEU A 104 -9.77 -19.23 -2.79
N ALA A 105 -10.40 -20.40 -2.69
CA ALA A 105 -10.27 -21.45 -3.69
C ALA A 105 -10.79 -20.98 -5.06
N GLY A 106 -9.97 -21.19 -6.09
CA GLY A 106 -10.34 -20.96 -7.48
C GLY A 106 -10.97 -22.20 -8.13
N SER A 107 -11.27 -22.09 -9.42
CA SER A 107 -11.73 -23.24 -10.24
C SER A 107 -10.57 -24.06 -10.82
N SER A 108 -9.33 -23.62 -10.62
CA SER A 108 -8.11 -24.24 -11.15
C SER A 108 -6.93 -23.92 -10.25
N THR A 109 -5.95 -24.82 -10.20
CA THR A 109 -4.64 -24.61 -9.56
C THR A 109 -3.52 -24.51 -10.60
N SER A 110 -3.86 -24.31 -11.88
CA SER A 110 -2.90 -24.36 -13.01
C SER A 110 -1.83 -23.27 -13.00
N CYS A 111 -2.00 -22.23 -12.18
CA CYS A 111 -1.02 -21.16 -12.00
C CYS A 111 0.01 -21.48 -10.90
N ILE A 112 -0.25 -22.48 -10.05
CA ILE A 112 0.65 -22.91 -8.97
C ILE A 112 1.69 -23.86 -9.56
N ALA A 113 2.97 -23.55 -9.37
CA ALA A 113 4.10 -24.34 -9.86
C ALA A 113 4.49 -25.49 -8.91
#